data_AF-A0A3D5BX71-F1
#
_entry.id   AF-A0A3D5BX71-F1
#
_cell.length_a   1.000
_cell.length_b   1.000
_cell.length_c   1.000
_cell.angle_alpha   90.00
_cell.angle_beta   90.00
_cell.angle_gamma   90.00
#
_symmetry.space_group_name_H-M   'P 1'
#
loop_
_entity.id
_entity.type
_entity.pdbx_description
1 polymer ?
#
loop_
_entity_poly.entity_id
_entity_poly.type
_entity_poly.pdbx_seq_one_letter_code
_entity_poly.pdbx_strand_id
1 'polypeptide(L)' 'MQIPKEKPFRGPVEFEQGGMKYQNIFSGEVDNFSGEEMILDESGNEIYRAEYAGGLVDQK' A
#
# COMPACT_ATOMS: atom_id res chain seq x y z
N MET A 1 3.51 -4.55 -12.71
CA MET A 1 3.35 -4.27 -11.27
C MET A 1 4.76 -4.19 -10.68
N GLN A 2 5.28 -2.99 -10.42
CA GLN A 2 6.62 -2.81 -9.83
C GLN A 2 6.45 -2.38 -8.38
N ILE A 3 6.93 -3.21 -7.47
CA ILE A 3 7.03 -2.88 -6.04
C ILE A 3 8.25 -1.95 -5.89
N PRO A 4 8.11 -0.81 -5.17
CA PRO A 4 9.25 0.07 -4.92
C PRO A 4 10.37 -0.70 -4.23
N LYS A 5 11.56 -0.76 -4.86
CA LYS A 5 12.71 -1.52 -4.32
C LYS A 5 13.16 -1.02 -2.95
N GLU A 6 13.03 0.28 -2.71
CA GLU A 6 13.40 0.92 -1.44
C GLU A 6 12.35 0.69 -0.35
N LYS A 7 11.10 0.47 -0.73
CA LYS A 7 9.97 0.34 0.21
C LYS A 7 9.09 -0.85 -0.20
N PRO A 8 9.59 -2.10 -0.01
CA PRO A 8 8.93 -3.31 -0.47
C PRO A 8 7.78 -3.76 0.46
N PHE A 9 7.09 -2.82 1.10
CA PHE A 9 6.07 -3.12 2.10
C PHE A 9 4.83 -3.75 1.45
N ARG A 10 4.41 -3.18 0.31
CA ARG A 10 3.21 -3.55 -0.47
C ARG A 10 3.38 -3.14 -1.93
N GLY A 11 2.28 -3.03 -2.68
CA GLY A 11 2.24 -2.67 -4.09
C GLY A 11 2.72 -1.25 -4.42
N PRO A 12 2.65 -0.85 -5.70
CA PRO A 12 3.00 0.51 -6.13
C PRO A 12 2.10 1.57 -5.49
N VAL A 13 2.52 2.84 -5.50
CA VAL A 13 1.73 3.95 -4.94
C VAL A 13 0.36 4.07 -5.63
N GLU A 14 0.33 3.88 -6.96
CA GLU A 14 -0.90 3.79 -7.72
C GLU A 14 -0.80 2.68 -8.78
N PHE A 15 -1.93 2.05 -9.06
CA PHE A 15 -2.05 1.08 -10.15
C PHE A 15 -3.48 1.07 -10.68
N GLU A 16 -3.65 1.03 -11.99
CA GLU A 16 -4.96 1.00 -12.64
C GLU A 16 -5.06 -0.21 -13.56
N GLN A 17 -6.15 -0.97 -13.43
CA GLN A 17 -6.43 -2.11 -14.29
C GLN A 17 -7.93 -2.42 -14.32
N GLY A 18 -8.48 -2.58 -15.52
CA GLY A 18 -9.86 -3.03 -15.71
C GLY A 18 -10.89 -2.12 -15.05
N GLY A 19 -10.66 -0.82 -15.08
CA GLY A 19 -11.55 0.17 -14.47
C GLY A 19 -11.37 0.38 -12.98
N MET A 20 -10.53 -0.40 -12.32
CA MET A 20 -10.25 -0.24 -10.90
C MET A 20 -8.95 0.52 -10.69
N LYS A 21 -8.96 1.42 -9.71
CA LYS A 21 -7.79 2.15 -9.25
C LYS A 21 -7.38 1.68 -7.87
N TYR A 22 -6.18 1.11 -7.77
CA TYR A 22 -5.50 0.82 -6.51
C TYR A 22 -4.64 2.00 -6.11
N GLN A 23 -4.70 2.38 -4.83
CA GLN A 23 -3.82 3.37 -4.24
C GLN A 23 -3.23 2.83 -2.96
N ASN A 24 -1.97 3.13 -2.71
CA ASN A 24 -1.23 2.72 -1.53
C ASN A 24 -0.43 3.90 -0.99
N ILE A 25 -0.74 4.30 0.24
CA ILE A 25 -0.06 5.39 0.95
C ILE A 25 0.60 4.77 2.17
N PHE A 26 1.91 5.00 2.33
CA PHE A 26 2.65 4.46 3.46
C PHE A 26 3.68 5.44 3.98
N SER A 27 4.06 5.24 5.22
CA SER A 27 5.04 6.03 5.94
C SER A 27 5.96 5.13 6.77
N GLY A 28 7.13 5.65 7.10
CA GLY A 28 8.15 4.90 7.84
C GLY A 28 9.14 4.17 6.94
N GLU A 29 9.96 3.36 7.61
CA GLU A 29 11.07 2.59 7.05
C GLU A 29 10.92 1.11 7.48
N VAL A 30 11.80 0.23 7.01
CA VAL A 30 11.66 -1.22 7.22
C VAL A 30 11.66 -1.65 8.70
N ASP A 31 12.25 -0.85 9.58
CA ASP A 31 12.26 -1.04 11.03
C ASP A 31 10.91 -0.74 11.69
N ASN A 32 10.16 0.22 11.17
CA ASN A 32 8.82 0.59 11.61
C ASN A 32 8.08 1.35 10.50
N PHE A 33 7.05 0.74 9.93
CA PHE A 33 6.22 1.32 8.89
C PHE A 33 4.73 1.07 9.12
N SER A 34 3.92 1.96 8.58
CA SER A 34 2.48 1.79 8.45
C SER A 34 2.02 2.31 7.10
N GLY A 35 0.88 1.80 6.64
CA GLY A 35 0.27 2.27 5.42
C GLY A 35 -1.18 1.87 5.31
N GLU A 36 -1.81 2.43 4.30
CA GLU A 36 -3.19 2.23 3.93
C GLU A 36 -3.23 1.97 2.43
N GLU A 37 -3.96 0.92 2.05
CA GLU A 37 -4.29 0.67 0.66
C GLU A 37 -5.79 0.71 0.44
N MET A 38 -6.18 1.22 -0.73
CA MET A 38 -7.57 1.35 -1.13
C MET A 38 -7.74 0.95 -2.60
N ILE A 39 -8.91 0.43 -2.93
CA ILE A 39 -9.33 0.18 -4.30
C ILE A 39 -10.60 0.97 -4.55
N LEU A 40 -10.60 1.72 -5.65
CA LEU A 40 -11.70 2.52 -6.14
C LEU A 40 -12.22 1.91 -7.44
N ASP A 41 -13.53 1.95 -7.65
CA ASP A 41 -14.15 1.63 -8.94
C ASP A 41 -14.00 2.79 -9.96
N GLU A 42 -14.48 2.59 -11.19
CA GLU A 42 -14.43 3.60 -12.26
C GLU A 42 -15.17 4.91 -11.91
N SER A 43 -16.13 4.83 -11.00
CA SER A 43 -16.92 5.98 -10.53
C SER A 43 -16.27 6.68 -9.33
N GLY A 44 -15.14 6.16 -8.83
CA GLY A 44 -14.44 6.68 -7.66
C GLY A 44 -15.01 6.20 -6.32
N ASN A 45 -15.87 5.17 -6.30
CA ASN A 45 -16.36 4.60 -5.05
C ASN A 45 -15.31 3.66 -4.45
N GLU A 46 -15.06 3.78 -3.14
CA GLU A 46 -14.22 2.85 -2.41
C GLU A 46 -14.91 1.48 -2.32
N ILE A 47 -14.25 0.45 -2.86
CA ILE A 47 -14.72 -0.95 -2.81
C ILE A 47 -13.90 -1.79 -1.84
N TYR A 48 -12.72 -1.31 -1.45
CA TYR A 48 -11.83 -1.96 -0.50
C TYR A 48 -10.94 -0.93 0.17
N ARG A 49 -10.68 -1.16 1.46
CA ARG A 49 -9.67 -0.44 2.24
C ARG A 49 -9.06 -1.37 3.27
N ALA A 50 -7.75 -1.27 3.44
CA ALA A 50 -7.03 -1.96 4.48
C ALA A 50 -5.88 -1.12 5.03
N GLU A 51 -5.75 -1.14 6.34
CA GLU A 51 -4.59 -0.61 7.05
C GLU A 51 -3.61 -1.74 7.32
N TYR A 52 -2.31 -1.45 7.19
CA TYR A 52 -1.25 -2.36 7.52
C TYR A 52 -0.15 -1.67 8.31
N ALA A 53 0.48 -2.42 9.19
CA ALA A 53 1.65 -1.99 9.94
C ALA A 53 2.66 -3.13 10.01
N GLY A 54 3.93 -2.78 10.09
CA GLY A 54 5.01 -3.74 10.16
C GLY A 54 6.31 -3.10 10.63
N GLY A 55 7.31 -3.94 10.86
CA GLY A 55 8.60 -3.49 11.36
C GLY A 55 9.48 -4.69 11.68
N LEU A 56 10.71 -4.41 12.09
CA LEU A 56 11.63 -5.44 12.53
C LEU A 56 11.21 -5.97 13.90
N VAL A 57 11.28 -7.29 14.07
CA VAL A 57 11.00 -7.98 15.34
C VAL A 57 12.32 -8.35 16.03
N ASP A 58 12.29 -8.50 17.37
CA ASP A 58 13.46 -8.82 18.19
C ASP A 58 14.61 -7.80 18.08
N GLN A 59 14.26 -6.51 18.07
CA GLN A 59 15.20 -5.39 18.19
C GLN A 59 15.63 -5.28 19.66
N LYS A 60 16.84 -5.73 19.99
CA LYS A 60 17.42 -5.63 21.34
C LYS A 60 18.19 -4.34 21.55
#